data_AF-A0A1J5MXH4-F1
#
_entry.id   AF-A0A1J5MXH4-F1
#
_cell.length_a   1.000
_cell.length_b   1.000
_cell.length_c   1.000
_cell.angle_alpha   90.00
_cell.angle_beta   90.00
_cell.angle_gamma   90.00
#
_symmetry.space_group_name_H-M   'P 1'
#
loop_
_entity.id
_entity.type
_entity.pdbx_description
1 polymer ?
#
loop_
_entity_poly.entity_id
_entity_poly.type
_entity_poly.pdbx_seq_one_letter_code
_entity_poly.pdbx_strand_id
1 'polypeptide(L)'
;MNLILEKLGIQGLLFGLLEMAIIIAFGYVFYLFRKIARQSKNPIYQYLAIGFFFSLINLLVPTLITFSAGFWLSDNNYDVLDLAHNALYFILSFCSLICFIMAGKAAYKSA
;
A
#
# COMPACT_ATOMS: atom_id res chain seq x y z
N MET A 1 -12.07 -28.49 10.57
CA MET A 1 -12.23 -27.92 9.23
C MET A 1 -12.57 -26.45 9.43
N ASN A 2 -11.67 -25.54 9.06
CA ASN A 2 -11.70 -24.14 9.51
C ASN A 2 -13.03 -23.45 9.14
N LEU A 3 -13.81 -23.06 10.16
CA LEU A 3 -15.05 -22.26 10.04
C LEU A 3 -14.89 -20.98 9.21
N ILE A 4 -13.65 -20.49 9.05
CA ILE A 4 -13.30 -19.33 8.24
C ILE A 4 -13.42 -19.64 6.74
N LEU A 5 -13.00 -20.83 6.29
CA LEU A 5 -13.14 -21.28 4.89
C LEU A 5 -14.60 -21.54 4.52
N GLU A 6 -15.40 -22.00 5.49
CA GLU A 6 -16.83 -22.28 5.31
C GLU A 6 -17.68 -21.00 5.27
N LYS A 7 -17.28 -19.93 5.98
CA LYS A 7 -17.98 -18.63 6.00
C LYS A 7 -17.54 -17.65 4.90
N LEU A 8 -16.31 -17.73 4.40
CA LEU A 8 -15.79 -16.83 3.34
C LEU A 8 -15.84 -17.44 1.93
N GLY A 9 -15.84 -18.77 1.81
CA GLY A 9 -16.02 -19.47 0.53
C GLY A 9 -15.20 -18.93 -0.65
N ILE A 10 -15.79 -19.00 -1.86
CA ILE A 10 -15.20 -18.47 -3.12
C ILE A 10 -14.98 -16.95 -3.05
N GLN A 11 -15.79 -16.22 -2.28
CA GLN A 11 -15.71 -14.76 -2.19
C GLN A 11 -14.41 -14.30 -1.51
N GLY A 12 -14.04 -14.92 -0.39
CA GLY A 12 -12.77 -14.60 0.29
C GLY A 12 -11.55 -14.89 -0.58
N LEU A 13 -11.60 -15.96 -1.39
CA LEU A 13 -10.54 -16.28 -2.35
C LEU A 13 -10.44 -15.22 -3.47
N LEU A 14 -11.58 -14.77 -4.01
CA LEU A 14 -11.62 -13.71 -5.02
C LEU A 14 -11.10 -12.37 -4.48
N PHE A 15 -11.48 -11.99 -3.26
CA PHE A 15 -10.97 -10.77 -2.62
C PHE A 15 -9.47 -10.83 -2.37
N GLY A 16 -8.94 -11.96 -1.89
CA GLY A 16 -7.50 -12.13 -1.71
C GLY A 16 -6.71 -12.08 -3.01
N LEU A 17 -7.21 -12.69 -4.09
CA LEU A 17 -6.59 -12.62 -5.42
C LEU A 17 -6.60 -11.19 -5.97
N LEU A 18 -7.71 -10.47 -5.78
CA LEU A 18 -7.83 -9.06 -6.18
C LEU A 18 -6.84 -8.18 -5.43
N GLU A 19 -6.72 -8.34 -4.12
CA GLU A 19 -5.77 -7.59 -3.28
C GLU A 19 -4.33 -7.84 -3.72
N MET A 20 -3.96 -9.09 -3.99
CA MET A 20 -2.64 -9.43 -4.53
C MET A 20 -2.39 -8.81 -5.91
N ALA A 21 -3.39 -8.81 -6.80
CA ALA A 21 -3.28 -8.16 -8.11
C ALA A 21 -3.07 -6.64 -7.99
N ILE A 22 -3.77 -6.00 -7.06
CA ILE A 22 -3.62 -4.57 -6.76
C ILE A 22 -2.20 -4.27 -6.25
N ILE A 23 -1.70 -5.06 -5.30
CA ILE A 23 -0.33 -4.90 -4.76
C ILE A 23 0.71 -5.04 -5.88
N ILE A 24 0.58 -6.05 -6.75
CA ILE A 24 1.49 -6.26 -7.88
C ILE A 24 1.44 -5.08 -8.84
N ALA A 25 0.24 -4.57 -9.17
CA ALA A 25 0.08 -3.42 -10.05
C ALA A 25 0.74 -2.16 -9.49
N PHE A 26 0.49 -1.85 -8.21
CA PHE A 26 1.14 -0.72 -7.53
C PHE A 26 2.67 -0.89 -7.45
N GLY A 27 3.14 -2.11 -7.20
CA GLY A 27 4.56 -2.44 -7.20
C GLY A 27 5.23 -2.21 -8.56
N TYR A 28 4.55 -2.61 -9.63
CA TYR A 28 5.00 -2.38 -11.01
C TYR A 28 5.04 -0.88 -11.36
N VAL A 29 3.99 -0.14 -11.02
CA VAL A 29 3.91 1.32 -11.26
C VAL A 29 5.03 2.05 -10.50
N PHE A 30 5.24 1.71 -9.22
CA PHE A 30 6.37 2.22 -8.45
C PHE A 30 7.72 1.93 -9.13
N TYR A 31 7.95 0.68 -9.54
CA TYR A 31 9.18 0.28 -10.22
C TYR A 31 9.41 1.09 -11.51
N LEU A 32 8.36 1.27 -12.32
CA LEU A 32 8.42 2.02 -13.56
C LEU A 32 8.80 3.49 -13.31
N PHE A 33 8.10 4.17 -12.40
CA PHE A 33 8.41 5.57 -12.07
C PHE A 33 9.79 5.72 -11.45
N ARG A 34 10.22 4.79 -10.59
CA ARG A 34 11.58 4.78 -10.03
C ARG A 34 12.64 4.66 -11.12
N LYS A 35 12.42 3.81 -12.14
CA LYS A 35 13.32 3.65 -13.28
C LYS A 35 13.40 4.94 -14.10
N ILE A 36 12.25 5.54 -14.42
CA ILE A 36 12.18 6.80 -15.18
C ILE A 36 12.82 7.96 -14.40
N ALA A 37 12.59 8.04 -13.09
CA ALA A 37 13.17 9.06 -12.21
C ALA A 37 14.71 9.01 -12.20
N ARG A 38 15.29 7.80 -12.21
CA ARG A 38 16.75 7.61 -12.29
C ARG A 38 17.33 8.05 -13.63
N GLN A 39 16.60 7.82 -14.72
CA GLN A 39 17.05 8.15 -16.08
C GLN A 39 16.90 9.64 -16.41
N SER A 40 15.73 10.22 -16.12
CA SER A 40 15.39 11.58 -16.53
C SER A 40 15.87 12.66 -15.55
N LYS A 41 16.16 12.31 -14.29
CA LYS A 41 16.36 13.26 -13.17
C LYS A 41 15.25 14.30 -13.02
N ASN A 42 14.09 14.10 -13.66
CA ASN A 42 12.98 15.04 -13.59
C ASN A 42 12.26 14.89 -12.24
N PRO A 43 12.06 15.99 -11.49
CA PRO A 43 11.48 15.97 -10.15
C PRO A 43 10.06 15.38 -10.13
N ILE A 44 9.29 15.49 -11.22
CA ILE A 44 7.94 14.92 -11.32
C ILE A 44 7.96 13.41 -11.08
N TYR A 45 8.82 12.68 -11.81
CA TYR A 45 8.89 11.23 -11.69
C TYR A 45 9.51 10.79 -10.36
N GLN A 46 10.35 11.61 -9.74
CA GLN A 46 10.86 11.36 -8.38
C GLN A 46 9.74 11.42 -7.35
N TYR A 47 8.90 12.46 -7.39
CA TYR A 47 7.75 12.57 -6.51
C TYR A 47 6.71 11.48 -6.76
N LEU A 48 6.43 11.14 -8.02
CA LEU A 48 5.54 10.01 -8.34
C LEU A 48 6.10 8.69 -7.80
N ALA A 49 7.38 8.41 -7.98
CA ALA A 49 8.00 7.19 -7.46
C ALA A 49 7.88 7.10 -5.93
N ILE A 50 8.13 8.20 -5.20
CA ILE A 50 8.01 8.20 -3.74
C ILE A 50 6.54 8.09 -3.29
N GLY A 51 5.60 8.73 -3.99
CA GLY A 51 4.17 8.60 -3.70
C GLY A 51 3.66 7.18 -3.88
N PHE A 52 3.97 6.55 -5.01
CA PHE A 52 3.62 5.15 -5.25
C PHE A 52 4.33 4.17 -4.30
N PHE A 53 5.52 4.50 -3.81
CA PHE A 53 6.19 3.73 -2.75
C PHE A 53 5.39 3.73 -1.45
N PHE A 54 4.96 4.90 -0.98
CA PHE A 54 4.14 4.99 0.23
C PHE A 54 2.78 4.32 0.06
N SER A 55 2.13 4.49 -1.10
CA SER A 55 0.90 3.77 -1.43
C SER A 55 1.09 2.25 -1.42
N LEU A 56 2.21 1.76 -1.95
CA LEU A 56 2.52 0.33 -1.97
C LEU A 56 2.74 -0.23 -0.56
N ILE A 57 3.49 0.47 0.30
CA ILE A 57 3.64 0.08 1.71
C ILE A 57 2.27 0.07 2.39
N ASN A 58 1.44 1.06 2.11
CA ASN A 58 0.12 1.18 2.72
C ASN A 58 -0.82 0.02 2.36
N LEU A 59 -0.62 -0.63 1.20
CA LEU A 59 -1.34 -1.85 0.81
C LEU A 59 -0.69 -3.12 1.40
N LEU A 60 0.65 -3.17 1.44
CA LEU A 60 1.39 -4.33 1.94
C LEU A 60 1.26 -4.54 3.45
N VAL A 61 1.34 -3.46 4.23
CA VAL A 61 1.35 -3.57 5.70
C VAL A 61 0.06 -4.16 6.28
N PRO A 62 -1.16 -3.72 5.87
CA PRO A 62 -2.40 -4.40 6.28
C PRO A 62 -2.36 -5.89 5.94
N THR A 63 -1.99 -6.24 4.71
CA THR A 63 -1.93 -7.63 4.23
C THR A 63 -0.98 -8.49 5.09
N LEU A 64 0.20 -7.96 5.42
CA LEU A 64 1.19 -8.65 6.27
C LEU A 64 0.71 -8.76 7.73
N ILE A 65 0.05 -7.73 8.25
CA ILE A 65 -0.52 -7.74 9.60
C ILE A 65 -1.64 -8.77 9.68
N THR A 66 -2.58 -8.79 8.74
CA THR A 66 -3.66 -9.80 8.70
C THR A 66 -3.09 -11.22 8.59
N PHE A 67 -2.05 -11.42 7.77
CA PHE A 67 -1.41 -12.72 7.65
C PHE A 67 -0.75 -13.15 8.97
N SER A 68 0.04 -12.28 9.60
CA SER A 68 0.71 -12.56 10.87
C SER A 68 -0.24 -12.69 12.07
N ALA A 69 -1.34 -11.93 12.07
CA ALA A 69 -2.45 -12.03 13.02
C ALA A 69 -3.07 -13.42 13.02
N GLY A 70 -3.23 -14.03 11.84
CA GLY A 70 -3.75 -15.40 11.70
C GLY A 70 -2.86 -16.49 12.29
N PHE A 71 -1.58 -16.19 12.58
CA PHE A 71 -0.63 -17.14 13.16
C PHE A 71 -0.33 -16.89 14.65
N TRP A 72 -0.56 -15.68 15.18
CA TRP A 72 0.10 -15.27 16.44
C TRP A 72 -0.72 -14.45 17.44
N LEU A 73 -1.98 -14.07 17.16
CA LEU A 73 -2.72 -13.22 18.10
C LEU A 73 -3.46 -14.01 19.18
N SER A 74 -3.07 -13.76 20.43
CA SER A 74 -3.92 -13.87 21.61
C SER A 74 -4.81 -12.62 21.70
N ASP A 75 -6.09 -12.78 22.05
CA ASP A 75 -7.13 -11.74 22.03
C ASP A 75 -6.75 -10.43 22.76
N ASN A 76 -5.79 -10.47 23.67
CA ASN A 76 -5.38 -9.31 24.49
C ASN A 76 -4.59 -8.21 23.76
N ASN A 77 -4.07 -8.44 22.54
CA ASN A 77 -3.23 -7.46 21.83
C ASN A 77 -3.89 -6.84 20.59
N TYR A 78 -5.17 -7.13 20.36
CA TYR A 78 -5.86 -6.72 19.13
C TYR A 78 -6.04 -5.20 19.03
N ASP A 79 -6.41 -4.54 20.14
CA ASP A 79 -6.66 -3.09 20.17
C ASP A 79 -5.39 -2.26 19.90
N VAL A 80 -4.24 -2.71 20.41
CA VAL A 80 -2.95 -2.05 20.20
C VAL A 80 -2.51 -2.20 18.74
N LEU A 81 -2.73 -3.39 18.17
CA LEU A 81 -2.42 -3.67 16.77
C LEU A 81 -3.29 -2.84 15.82
N ASP A 82 -4.59 -2.72 16.10
CA ASP A 82 -5.53 -1.94 15.30
C ASP A 82 -5.19 -0.43 15.36
N LEU A 83 -4.86 0.10 16.55
CA LEU A 83 -4.42 1.49 16.68
C LEU A 83 -3.12 1.77 15.90
N ALA A 84 -2.13 0.88 16.01
CA ALA A 84 -0.87 1.01 15.28
C ALA A 84 -1.09 0.91 13.76
N HIS A 85 -1.98 0.02 13.32
CA HIS A 85 -2.35 -0.15 11.93
C HIS A 85 -2.99 1.13 11.36
N ASN A 86 -4.01 1.67 12.04
CA ASN A 86 -4.71 2.87 11.62
C ASN A 86 -3.80 4.11 11.60
N ALA A 87 -2.92 4.26 12.60
CA ALA A 87 -1.95 5.35 12.64
C ALA A 87 -0.98 5.27 11.45
N LEU A 88 -0.44 4.08 11.17
CA LEU A 88 0.48 3.86 10.06
C LEU A 88 -0.22 4.07 8.71
N TYR A 89 -1.46 3.62 8.56
CA TYR A 89 -2.29 3.87 7.37
C TYR A 89 -2.45 5.36 7.09
N PHE A 90 -2.78 6.13 8.12
CA PHE A 90 -3.00 7.57 7.98
C PHE A 90 -1.70 8.30 7.59
N ILE A 91 -0.59 7.98 8.25
CA ILE A 91 0.72 8.60 7.98
C ILE A 91 1.17 8.30 6.54
N LEU A 92 1.09 7.03 6.11
CA LEU A 92 1.51 6.64 4.75
C LEU A 92 0.61 7.26 3.68
N SER A 93 -0.70 7.31 3.92
CA SER A 93 -1.66 7.97 3.02
C SER A 93 -1.34 9.45 2.88
N PHE A 94 -1.05 10.13 4.00
CA PHE A 94 -0.70 11.55 4.01
C PHE A 94 0.62 11.82 3.28
N CYS A 95 1.66 11.02 3.55
CA CYS A 95 2.93 11.09 2.83
C CYS A 95 2.76 10.88 1.32
N SER A 96 1.96 9.88 0.92
CA SER A 96 1.66 9.61 -0.48
C SER A 96 0.95 10.79 -1.14
N LEU A 97 -0.06 11.37 -0.47
CA LEU A 97 -0.81 12.51 -0.97
C LEU A 97 0.10 13.74 -1.19
N ILE A 98 0.96 14.05 -0.23
CA ILE A 98 1.93 15.15 -0.35
C ILE A 98 2.83 14.95 -1.57
N CYS A 99 3.31 13.73 -1.81
CA CYS A 99 4.14 13.42 -2.96
C CYS A 99 3.39 13.65 -4.28
N PHE A 100 2.13 13.23 -4.38
CA PHE A 100 1.32 13.47 -5.58
C PHE A 100 1.00 14.94 -5.80
N ILE A 101 0.75 15.71 -4.74
CA ILE A 101 0.60 17.17 -4.83
C ILE A 101 1.89 17.83 -5.32
N MET A 102 3.06 17.42 -4.81
CA MET A 102 4.35 17.94 -5.27
C MET A 102 4.64 17.58 -6.74
N ALA A 103 4.28 16.36 -7.16
CA ALA A 103 4.37 15.95 -8.56
C ALA A 103 3.49 16.84 -9.47
N GLY A 104 2.23 17.09 -9.07
CA GLY A 104 1.32 17.97 -9.80
C GLY A 104 1.83 19.42 -9.87
N LYS A 105 2.36 19.94 -8.76
CA LYS A 105 2.97 21.28 -8.71
C LYS A 105 4.19 21.40 -9.62
N ALA A 106 5.03 20.36 -9.67
CA ALA A 106 6.20 20.34 -10.55
C ALA A 106 5.79 20.26 -12.03
N ALA A 107 4.75 19.51 -12.36
CA ALA A 107 4.19 19.43 -13.72
C ALA A 107 3.60 20.78 -14.16
N TYR A 108 2.82 21.44 -13.30
CA TYR A 108 2.24 22.76 -13.60
C TYR A 108 3.32 23.83 -13.86
N LYS A 109 4.43 23.80 -13.11
CA LYS A 109 5.56 24.72 -13.34
C LYS A 109 6.33 24.45 -14.64
N SER A 110 6.16 23.28 -15.23
CA SER A 110 6.88 22.83 -16.42
C SER A 110 6.05 22.95 -17.71
N ALA A 111 4.78 23.36 -17.59
CA ALA A 111 3.85 23.65 -18.68
C ALA A 111 3.83 25.16 -18.98
#